data_AF-D3B1K8-F1
#
_entry.id   AF-D3B1K8-F1
#
_cell.length_a   1.000
_cell.length_b   1.000
_cell.length_c   1.000
_cell.angle_alpha   90.00
_cell.angle_beta   90.00
_cell.angle_gamma   90.00
#
_symmetry.space_group_name_H-M   'P 1'
#
loop_
_entity.id
_entity.type
_entity.pdbx_description
1 polymer ?
#
loop_
_entity_poly.entity_id
_entity_poly.type
_entity_poly.pdbx_seq_one_letter_code
_entity_poly.pdbx_strand_id
1 'polypeptide(L)'
;MKVLGSIQLYREFIRLSYRFPVESIRQKIRLNTKEMWQLNQHETNKININNSITKARNIYTLLQKLVNSNSAAMIFSNDLHKKKHNKK
;
A
#
# COMPACT_ATOMS: atom_id res chain seq x y z
N MET A 1 8.53 19.77 -5.33
CA MET A 1 7.96 19.67 -6.69
C MET A 1 7.13 18.38 -6.73
N LYS A 2 5.81 18.44 -6.93
CA LYS A 2 5.00 17.21 -7.03
C LYS A 2 5.27 16.57 -8.39
N VAL A 3 6.02 15.47 -8.42
CA VAL A 3 6.30 14.75 -9.66
C VAL A 3 4.98 14.17 -10.17
N LEU A 4 4.53 14.55 -11.37
CA LEU A 4 3.24 14.10 -11.93
C LEU A 4 3.07 12.57 -11.86
N GLY A 5 4.17 11.84 -12.10
CA GLY A 5 4.20 10.37 -12.02
C GLY A 5 3.92 9.81 -10.62
N SER A 6 4.26 10.54 -9.54
CA SER A 6 3.97 10.06 -8.19
C SER A 6 2.48 10.24 -7.86
N ILE A 7 1.84 11.35 -8.26
CA ILE A 7 0.40 11.55 -8.08
C ILE A 7 -0.40 10.49 -8.83
N GLN A 8 0.03 10.17 -10.07
CA GLN A 8 -0.61 9.12 -10.85
C GLN A 8 -0.54 7.76 -10.12
N LEU A 9 0.64 7.39 -9.64
CA LEU A 9 0.84 6.13 -8.92
C LEU A 9 -0.02 6.08 -7.65
N TYR A 10 -0.10 7.19 -6.90
CA TYR A 10 -1.00 7.29 -5.75
C TYR A 10 -2.46 6.96 -6.13
N ARG A 11 -2.98 7.57 -7.20
CA ARG A 11 -4.34 7.30 -7.69
C ARG A 11 -4.53 5.84 -8.12
N GLU A 12 -3.52 5.24 -8.75
CA GLU A 12 -3.54 3.83 -9.15
C GLU A 12 -3.67 2.90 -7.93
N PHE A 13 -2.89 3.14 -6.86
CA PHE A 13 -3.03 2.40 -5.61
C PHE A 13 -4.42 2.54 -4.98
N ILE A 14 -4.99 3.76 -4.96
CA ILE A 14 -6.34 3.98 -4.45
C ILE A 14 -7.36 3.18 -5.26
N ARG A 15 -7.30 3.22 -6.59
CA ARG A 15 -8.17 2.43 -7.47
C ARG A 15 -7.99 0.92 -7.27
N LEU A 16 -6.75 0.47 -7.15
CA LEU A 16 -6.42 -0.93 -6.91
C LEU A 16 -7.01 -1.42 -5.59
N SER A 17 -7.02 -0.59 -4.54
CA SER A 17 -7.59 -0.94 -3.24
C SER A 17 -9.06 -1.37 -3.36
N TYR A 18 -9.86 -0.74 -4.22
CA TYR A 18 -11.28 -1.09 -4.41
C TYR A 18 -11.49 -2.48 -5.05
N ARG A 19 -10.46 -3.06 -5.66
CA ARG A 19 -10.55 -4.40 -6.25
C ARG A 19 -10.44 -5.52 -5.20
N PHE A 20 -9.98 -5.22 -3.99
CA PHE A 20 -9.92 -6.21 -2.93
C PHE A 20 -11.30 -6.38 -2.28
N PRO A 21 -11.75 -7.63 -2.04
CA PRO A 21 -13.10 -7.88 -1.50
C PRO A 21 -13.23 -7.50 -0.02
N VAL A 22 -12.16 -7.62 0.75
CA VAL A 22 -12.15 -7.41 2.21
C VAL A 22 -11.88 -5.94 2.56
N GLU A 23 -12.79 -5.28 3.28
CA GLU A 23 -12.68 -3.85 3.64
C GLU A 23 -11.42 -3.51 4.45
N SER A 24 -11.04 -4.35 5.42
CA SER A 24 -9.83 -4.13 6.22
C SER A 24 -8.56 -4.09 5.35
N ILE A 25 -8.51 -4.93 4.31
CA ILE A 25 -7.41 -4.91 3.33
C ILE A 25 -7.44 -3.61 2.53
N ARG A 26 -8.61 -3.16 2.07
CA ARG A 26 -8.75 -1.88 1.34
C ARG A 26 -8.23 -0.71 2.18
N GLN A 27 -8.64 -0.64 3.44
CA GLN A 27 -8.21 0.41 4.36
C GLN A 27 -6.70 0.38 4.61
N LYS A 28 -6.13 -0.80 4.82
CA LYS A 28 -4.69 -0.96 5.06
C LYS A 28 -3.86 -0.56 3.83
N ILE A 29 -4.31 -0.91 2.63
CA ILE A 29 -3.67 -0.44 1.37
C ILE A 29 -3.72 1.09 1.30
N ARG A 30 -4.89 1.70 1.50
CA ARG A 30 -5.04 3.17 1.42
C ARG A 30 -4.19 3.90 2.46
N LEU A 31 -4.16 3.40 3.70
CA LEU A 31 -3.35 3.94 4.79
C LEU A 31 -1.86 3.89 4.42
N ASN A 32 -1.35 2.71 4.07
CA ASN A 32 0.07 2.53 3.73
C ASN A 32 0.47 3.38 2.50
N THR A 33 -0.41 3.50 1.50
CA THR A 33 -0.18 4.37 0.33
C THR A 33 -0.09 5.84 0.75
N LYS A 34 -0.96 6.30 1.66
CA LYS A 34 -0.94 7.67 2.19
C LYS A 34 0.32 7.95 3.00
N GLU A 35 0.69 7.04 3.89
CA GLU A 35 1.91 7.16 4.71
C GLU A 35 3.15 7.22 3.81
N MET A 36 3.28 6.31 2.85
CA MET A 36 4.40 6.31 1.91
C MET A 36 4.47 7.61 1.08
N TRP A 37 3.32 8.14 0.67
CA TRP A 37 3.25 9.42 -0.02
C TRP A 37 3.78 10.57 0.85
N GLN A 38 3.31 10.64 2.10
CA GLN A 38 3.71 11.69 3.04
C GLN A 38 5.20 11.59 3.39
N LEU A 39 5.73 10.39 3.61
CA LEU A 39 7.15 10.17 3.92
C LEU A 39 8.08 10.67 2.81
N ASN A 40 7.66 10.58 1.55
CA ASN A 40 8.50 10.96 0.41
C ASN A 40 8.17 12.37 -0.15
N GLN A 41 7.21 13.10 0.43
CA GLN A 41 6.69 14.34 -0.17
C GLN A 41 7.71 15.49 -0.24
N HIS A 42 8.74 15.43 0.61
CA HIS A 42 9.81 16.43 0.70
C HIS A 42 11.12 15.96 0.09
N GLU A 43 11.18 14.75 -0.47
CA GLU A 43 12.38 14.28 -1.15
C GLU A 43 12.63 15.12 -2.41
N THR A 44 13.86 15.58 -2.58
CA THR A 44 14.30 16.43 -3.70
C THR A 44 15.37 15.75 -4.53
N ASN A 45 16.02 14.71 -4.00
CA ASN A 45 17.01 13.92 -4.72
C ASN A 45 16.32 13.04 -5.78
N LYS A 46 16.60 13.33 -7.05
CA LYS A 46 15.99 12.65 -8.21
C LYS A 46 16.25 11.13 -8.23
N ILE A 47 17.43 10.68 -7.78
CA ILE A 47 17.76 9.24 -7.71
C ILE A 47 16.88 8.57 -6.67
N ASN A 48 16.75 9.17 -5.48
CA ASN A 48 15.88 8.64 -4.42
C ASN A 48 14.41 8.61 -4.84
N ILE A 49 13.93 9.69 -5.48
CA ILE A 49 12.56 9.74 -6.05
C ILE A 49 12.33 8.58 -7.02
N ASN A 50 13.25 8.38 -7.97
CA ASN A 50 13.14 7.31 -8.95
C ASN A 50 13.17 5.92 -8.29
N ASN A 51 14.05 5.72 -7.31
CA ASN A 51 14.12 4.48 -6.54
C ASN A 51 12.82 4.21 -5.79
N SER A 52 12.23 5.22 -5.13
CA SER A 52 10.94 5.11 -4.45
C SER A 52 9.81 4.81 -5.43
N ILE A 53 9.78 5.43 -6.61
CA ILE A 53 8.80 5.14 -7.66
C ILE A 53 8.92 3.69 -8.14
N THR A 54 10.15 3.21 -8.40
CA THR A 54 10.39 1.82 -8.82
C THR A 54 9.92 0.82 -7.76
N LYS A 55 10.27 1.05 -6.49
CA LYS A 55 9.79 0.22 -5.37
C LYS A 55 8.27 0.22 -5.28
N ALA A 56 7.64 1.38 -5.39
CA ALA A 56 6.18 1.50 -5.35
C ALA A 56 5.51 0.78 -6.53
N ARG A 57 6.07 0.83 -7.74
CA ARG A 57 5.59 0.04 -8.89
C ARG A 57 5.71 -1.47 -8.64
N ASN A 58 6.81 -1.93 -8.06
CA ASN A 58 6.96 -3.35 -7.72
C ASN A 58 5.88 -3.81 -6.72
N ILE A 59 5.61 -3.01 -5.69
CA ILE A 59 4.54 -3.27 -4.72
C ILE A 59 3.18 -3.29 -5.42
N TYR A 60 2.91 -2.32 -6.31
CA TYR A 60 1.66 -2.27 -7.06
C TYR A 60 1.43 -3.54 -7.89
N THR A 61 2.45 -4.00 -8.62
CA THR A 61 2.39 -5.26 -9.39
C THR A 61 2.14 -6.48 -8.50
N LEU A 62 2.76 -6.53 -7.32
CA LEU A 62 2.51 -7.59 -6.34
C LEU A 62 1.06 -7.57 -5.86
N LEU A 63 0.54 -6.38 -5.48
CA LEU A 63 -0.86 -6.24 -5.07
C LEU A 63 -1.83 -6.62 -6.18
N GLN A 64 -1.56 -6.26 -7.44
CA GLN A 64 -2.39 -6.67 -8.57
C GLN A 64 -2.50 -8.19 -8.70
N LYS A 65 -1.40 -8.92 -8.53
CA LYS A 65 -1.40 -10.39 -8.53
C LYS A 65 -2.21 -10.97 -7.37
N LEU A 66 -2.24 -10.27 -6.23
CA LEU A 66 -2.97 -10.68 -5.03
C LEU A 66 -4.47 -10.43 -5.09
N VAL A 67 -4.95 -9.50 -5.92
CA VAL A 67 -6.40 -9.21 -6.05
C VAL A 67 -7.20 -10.48 -6.34
N ASN A 68 -6.63 -11.38 -7.14
CA ASN A 68 -7.29 -12.61 -7.58
C ASN A 68 -6.86 -13.85 -6.78
N SER A 69 -6.04 -13.69 -5.74
CA SER A 69 -5.55 -14.82 -4.93
C SER A 69 -6.15 -14.80 -3.53
N ASN A 70 -6.49 -15.99 -3.03
CA ASN A 70 -6.90 -16.18 -1.63
C ASN A 70 -5.77 -15.82 -0.64
N SER A 71 -4.53 -15.61 -1.13
CA SER A 71 -3.35 -15.25 -0.34
C SER A 71 -3.36 -13.81 0.16
N ALA A 72 -4.21 -12.92 -0.39
CA ALA A 72 -4.31 -11.54 0.09
C ALA A 72 -4.66 -11.49 1.58
N ALA A 73 -5.55 -12.37 2.07
CA ALA A 73 -5.88 -12.42 3.48
C ALA A 73 -4.66 -12.69 4.37
N MET A 74 -3.78 -13.62 3.99
CA MET A 74 -2.58 -13.99 4.76
C MET A 74 -1.54 -12.86 4.86
N ILE A 75 -1.39 -12.05 3.82
CA ILE A 75 -0.40 -10.96 3.79
C ILE A 75 -0.86 -9.79 4.66
N PHE A 76 -2.17 -9.55 4.72
CA PHE A 76 -2.76 -8.45 5.48
C PHE A 76 -3.19 -8.86 6.90
N SER A 77 -3.20 -10.16 7.24
CA SER A 77 -3.63 -10.73 8.52
C SER A 77 -2.64 -10.62 9.68
N ASN A 78 -1.66 -9.71 9.64
CA ASN A 78 -0.79 -9.41 10.78
C ASN A 78 -1.54 -8.94 12.07
N ASP A 79 -2.87 -8.94 12.06
CA ASP A 79 -3.75 -8.69 13.21
C ASP A 79 -4.26 -9.98 13.92
N LEU A 80 -3.87 -11.20 13.50
CA LEU A 80 -4.29 -12.44 14.18
C LEU A 80 -3.57 -12.75 15.51
N HIS A 81 -2.63 -11.90 15.95
CA HIS A 81 -2.00 -12.00 17.27
C HIS A 81 -2.27 -10.79 18.18
N LYS A 82 -3.46 -10.18 18.09
CA LYS A 82 -4.01 -9.55 19.30
C LYS A 82 -4.34 -10.66 20.29
N LYS A 83 -3.37 -10.94 21.15
CA LYS A 83 -3.50 -11.71 22.39
C LYS A 83 -4.93 -11.54 22.93
N LYS A 84 -5.64 -12.66 23.08
CA LYS A 84 -6.64 -12.79 24.14
C LYS A 84 -5.94 -12.45 25.45
N HIS A 85 -5.84 -11.17 25.78
CA HIS A 85 -5.54 -10.77 27.14
C HIS A 85 -6.81 -11.03 27.93
N ASN A 86 -6.77 -12.13 28.67
CA ASN A 86 -7.68 -12.50 29.74
C ASN A 86 -8.22 -11.27 30.48
N LYS A 87 -9.54 -11.06 30.39
CA LYS A 87 -10.40 -10.42 31.39
C LYS A 87 -11.76 -11.08 31.17
N LYS A 88 -12.37 -11.84 32.07
CA LYS A 88 -12.21 -12.08 33.50
C LYS A 88 -12.46 -13.55 33.77
#